data_AF-A0A173VE50-F1
#
_entry.id   AF-A0A173VE50-F1
#
_cell.length_a   1.000
_cell.length_b   1.000
_cell.length_c   1.000
_cell.angle_alpha   90.00
_cell.angle_beta   90.00
_cell.angle_gamma   90.00
#
_symmetry.space_group_name_H-M   'P 1'
#
loop_
_entity.id
_entity.type
_entity.pdbx_description
1 polymer ?
#
loop_
_entity_poly.entity_id
_entity_poly.type
_entity_poly.pdbx_seq_one_letter_code
_entity_poly.pdbx_strand_id
1 'polypeptide(L)' 'MDTIYLLPGEERCVDFRDANGVPKVYYTYCSIRGKLFNCTCCTKDEAQRLCEEWLVKQDRCYIN' A
#
# COMPACT_ATOMS: atom_id res chain seq x y z
N MET A 1 -17.43 0.29 8.65
CA MET A 1 -16.04 -0.22 8.69
C MET A 1 -15.94 -1.20 7.54
N ASP A 2 -15.55 -0.73 6.35
CA ASP A 2 -15.27 -1.62 5.22
C ASP A 2 -13.96 -2.32 5.55
N THR A 3 -14.07 -3.43 6.29
CA THR A 3 -12.93 -4.22 6.71
C THR A 3 -12.37 -4.86 5.44
N ILE A 4 -11.39 -4.21 4.83
CA ILE A 4 -10.63 -4.80 3.74
C ILE A 4 -9.89 -6.01 4.36
N TYR A 5 -10.47 -7.20 4.20
CA TYR A 5 -9.90 -8.48 4.67
C TYR A 5 -8.75 -8.90 3.74
N LEU A 6 -7.66 -8.12 3.74
CA LEU A 6 -6.45 -8.53 3.04
C LEU A 6 -5.73 -9.60 3.84
N LEU A 7 -5.45 -10.73 3.20
CA LEU A 7 -4.61 -11.75 3.81
C LEU A 7 -3.17 -11.22 3.98
N PRO A 8 -2.41 -11.75 4.95
CA PRO A 8 -1.00 -11.37 5.10
C PRO A 8 -0.22 -11.66 3.81
N GLY A 9 0.44 -10.65 3.26
CA GLY A 9 1.14 -10.69 1.97
C GLY A 9 0.28 -10.29 0.76
N GLU A 10 -1.00 -9.96 0.95
CA GLU A 10 -1.89 -9.56 -0.12
C GLU A 10 -1.83 -8.04 -0.38
N GLU A 11 -1.87 -7.66 -1.66
CA GLU A 11 -1.97 -6.28 -2.12
C GLU A 11 -3.29 -6.02 -2.82
N ARG A 12 -3.87 -4.83 -2.56
CA ARG A 12 -5.07 -4.34 -3.21
C ARG A 12 -4.77 -3.03 -3.89
N CYS A 13 -5.15 -2.95 -5.16
CA CYS A 13 -4.99 -1.77 -5.98
C CYS A 13 -6.37 -1.36 -6.46
N VAL A 14 -6.82 -0.16 -6.11
CA VAL A 14 -8.10 0.37 -6.56
C VAL A 14 -7.81 1.63 -7.37
N ASP A 15 -8.07 1.59 -8.67
CA ASP A 15 -8.04 2.79 -9.48
C ASP A 15 -9.28 3.65 -9.21
N PHE A 16 -9.06 4.95 -9.05
CA PHE A 16 -10.11 5.93 -8.92
C PHE A 16 -9.70 7.22 -9.61
N ARG A 17 -10.68 8.01 -10.02
CA ARG A 17 -10.43 9.36 -10.54
C ARG A 17 -10.69 10.35 -9.42
N ASP A 18 -9.72 11.22 -9.18
CA ASP A 18 -9.87 12.33 -8.24
C ASP A 18 -10.91 13.34 -8.78
N ALA A 19 -11.35 14.28 -7.95
CA ALA A 19 -12.34 15.31 -8.36
C ALA A 19 -11.88 16.15 -9.56
N ASN A 20 -10.56 16.22 -9.78
CA ASN A 20 -9.92 16.89 -10.91
C ASN A 20 -9.81 16.04 -12.18
N GLY A 21 -10.34 14.81 -12.18
CA GLY A 21 -10.24 13.85 -13.30
C GLY A 21 -8.88 13.16 -13.42
N VAL A 22 -7.95 13.42 -12.50
CA VAL A 22 -6.62 12.80 -12.47
C VAL A 22 -6.75 11.33 -12.06
N PRO A 23 -6.20 10.37 -12.84
CA PRO A 23 -6.17 8.97 -12.44
C PRO A 23 -5.27 8.81 -11.22
N LYS A 24 -5.82 8.22 -10.17
CA LYS A 24 -5.09 7.82 -8.96
C LYS A 24 -5.33 6.35 -8.68
N VAL A 25 -4.40 5.77 -7.95
CA VAL A 25 -4.46 4.40 -7.47
C VAL A 25 -4.37 4.45 -5.97
N TYR A 26 -5.39 3.93 -5.31
CA TYR A 26 -5.35 3.60 -3.89
C TYR A 26 -4.70 2.22 -3.75
N TYR A 27 -3.51 2.19 -3.18
CA TYR A 27 -2.74 0.98 -2.96
C TYR A 27 -2.77 0.63 -1.48
N THR A 28 -3.20 -0.58 -1.17
CA THR A 28 -3.21 -1.11 0.19
C THR A 28 -2.44 -2.42 0.19
N TYR A 29 -1.48 -2.56 1.09
CA TYR A 29 -0.70 -3.78 1.24
C TYR A 29 -0.75 -4.26 2.69
N CYS A 30 -1.03 -5.54 2.88
CA CYS A 30 -0.96 -6.19 4.18
C CYS A 30 0.36 -6.93 4.28
N SER A 31 1.26 -6.51 5.17
CA SER A 31 2.50 -7.24 5.39
C SER A 31 2.20 -8.60 6.03
N ILE A 32 3.12 -9.56 5.83
CA ILE A 32 3.05 -10.89 6.46
C ILE A 32 2.94 -10.78 7.99
N ARG A 33 3.44 -9.68 8.56
CA ARG A 33 3.44 -9.40 10.00
C ARG A 33 2.14 -8.73 10.47
N GLY A 34 1.13 -8.61 9.60
CA GLY A 34 -0.17 -8.01 9.92
C GLY A 34 -0.14 -6.48 9.99
N LYS A 35 0.88 -5.81 9.42
CA LYS A 35 0.88 -4.35 9.31
C LYS A 35 0.29 -3.92 7.98
N LEU A 36 -0.60 -2.94 8.02
CA LEU A 36 -1.22 -2.38 6.83
C LEU A 36 -0.47 -1.15 6.37
N PHE A 37 -0.06 -1.15 5.10
CA PHE A 37 0.43 -0.01 4.37
C PHE A 37 -0.67 0.49 3.44
N ASN A 38 -0.93 1.79 3.44
CA ASN A 38 -1.87 2.43 2.54
C ASN A 38 -1.20 3.65 1.92
N CYS A 39 -1.26 3.77 0.60
CA CYS A 39 -0.79 4.95 -0.11
C CYS A 39 -1.69 5.26 -1.31
N THR A 40 -1.67 6.53 -1.71
CA THR A 40 -2.37 7.00 -2.90
C THR A 40 -1.34 7.55 -3.85
N CYS A 41 -1.21 6.94 -5.02
CA CYS A 41 -0.24 7.34 -6.05
C CYS A 41 -0.93 7.55 -7.39
N CYS A 42 -0.23 8.17 -8.35
CA CYS A 42 -0.74 8.31 -9.71
C CYS A 42 -0.64 6.98 -10.47
N THR A 43 0.31 6.12 -10.09
CA THR A 43 0.58 4.83 -10.74
C THR A 43 0.78 3.70 -9.72
N LYS A 44 0.56 2.45 -10.17
CA LYS A 44 0.83 1.25 -9.36
C LYS A 44 2.33 1.09 -9.07
N ASP A 45 3.18 1.44 -10.04
CA ASP A 45 4.63 1.27 -9.97
C ASP A 45 5.25 2.13 -8.85
N GLU A 46 4.85 3.41 -8.77
CA GLU A 46 5.25 4.30 -7.68
C GLU A 46 4.77 3.79 -6.32
N ALA A 47 3.53 3.30 -6.25
CA ALA A 47 2.95 2.76 -5.03
C ALA A 47 3.71 1.51 -4.55
N GLN A 48 4.08 0.62 -5.47
CA GLN A 48 4.85 -0.59 -5.19
C GLN A 48 6.24 -0.24 -4.65
N ARG A 49 6.94 0.71 -5.28
CA ARG A 49 8.26 1.15 -4.80
C ARG A 49 8.21 1.72 -3.38
N LEU A 50 7.17 2.49 -3.05
CA LEU A 50 6.94 2.99 -1.69
C LEU A 50 6.62 1.86 -0.71
N CYS A 51 5.86 0.85 -1.14
CA CYS A 51 5.58 -0.34 -0.35
C CYS A 51 6.86 -1.11 -0.01
N GLU A 52 7.74 -1.33 -0.99
CA GLU A 52 9.04 -1.97 -0.80
C GLU A 52 9.93 -1.17 0.16
N GLU A 53 10.02 0.15 -0.02
CA GLU A 53 10.80 1.01 0.88
C GLU A 53 10.24 0.97 2.32
N TRP A 54 8.91 0.99 2.45
CA TRP A 54 8.23 0.86 3.74
C TRP A 54 8.50 -0.49 4.38
N LEU A 55 8.45 -1.59 3.62
CA LEU A 55 8.79 -2.95 4.08
C LEU A 55 10.25 -3.03 4.57
N VAL A 56 11.19 -2.47 3.82
CA VAL A 56 12.62 -2.46 4.20
C VAL A 56 12.87 -1.58 5.44
N LYS A 57 12.18 -0.45 5.57
CA LYS A 57 12.21 0.37 6.80
C LYS A 57 11.58 -0.37 7.97
N GLN A 58 10.47 -1.06 7.72
CA GLN A 58 9.78 -1.90 8.68
C GLN A 58 10.68 -2.98 9.24
N ASP A 59 11.52 -3.61 8.40
CA ASP A 59 12.45 -4.66 8.81
C ASP A 59 13.63 -4.08 9.63
N ARG A 60 14.19 -2.96 9.17
CA ARG A 60 15.29 -2.25 9.86
C ARG A 60 14.92 -1.73 11.26
N CYS A 61 13.66 -1.38 11.51
CA CYS A 61 13.21 -0.95 12.83
C CYS A 61 13.19 -2.06 13.89
N TYR A 62 13.49 -3.33 13.55
CA TYR A 62 13.55 -4.44 14.53
C TYR A 62 14.99 -4.88 14.87
N ILE A 63 16.02 -4.16 14.40
CA ILE A 63 17.44 -4.46 14.68
C ILE A 63 18.03 -3.46 15.71
N ASN A 64 17.25 -3.02 16.70
CA ASN A 64 17.79 -2.29 17.86
C ASN A 64 17.12 -2.75 19.15
#